data_AF-A0A9D7E7X1-F1
#
_entry.id   AF-A0A9D7E7X1-F1
#
_cell.length_a   1.000
_cell.length_b   1.000
_cell.length_c   1.000
_cell.angle_alpha   90.00
_cell.angle_beta   90.00
_cell.angle_gamma   90.00
#
_symmetry.space_group_name_H-M   'P 1'
#
loop_
_entity.id
_entity.type
_entity.pdbx_description
1 polymer ?
#
loop_
_entity_poly.entity_id
_entity_poly.type
_entity_poly.pdbx_seq_one_letter_code
_entity_poly.pdbx_strand_id
1 'polypeptide(L)' 'MTLPETIYAHARALPADLQREALDFIEYLERRYGVAPPATRAPDTAAFIARLAGSLSDDFPDDIDDVGLGPDAARETLE' A
#
# COMPACT_ATOMS: atom_id res chain seq x y z
N MET A 1 -17.47 8.13 -16.45
CA MET A 1 -17.32 7.67 -15.06
C MET A 1 -18.28 6.53 -14.81
N THR A 2 -17.77 5.43 -14.29
CA THR A 2 -18.58 4.29 -13.81
C THR A 2 -19.12 4.58 -12.40
N LEU A 3 -20.16 3.85 -11.96
CA LEU A 3 -20.71 4.02 -10.61
C LEU A 3 -19.64 3.83 -9.50
N PRO A 4 -18.75 2.83 -9.55
CA PRO A 4 -17.65 2.70 -8.59
C PRO A 4 -16.71 3.90 -8.58
N GLU A 5 -16.35 4.44 -9.75
CA GLU A 5 -15.50 5.63 -9.85
C GLU A 5 -16.16 6.87 -9.21
N THR A 6 -17.47 7.02 -9.40
CA THR A 6 -18.24 8.11 -8.77
C THR A 6 -18.24 7.98 -7.25
N ILE A 7 -18.53 6.79 -6.71
CA ILE A 7 -18.52 6.54 -5.26
C ILE A 7 -17.14 6.85 -4.67
N TYR A 8 -16.07 6.38 -5.32
CA TYR A 8 -14.70 6.64 -4.89
C TYR A 8 -14.36 8.14 -4.88
N ALA A 9 -14.72 8.86 -5.94
CA ALA A 9 -14.46 10.30 -6.04
C ALA A 9 -15.16 11.10 -4.94
N HIS A 10 -16.43 10.77 -4.64
CA HIS A 10 -17.19 11.41 -3.58
C HIS A 10 -16.64 11.07 -2.19
N ALA A 11 -16.37 9.80 -1.91
CA ALA A 11 -15.79 9.38 -0.63
C ALA A 11 -14.44 10.08 -0.37
N ARG A 12 -13.57 10.17 -1.39
CA ARG A 12 -12.26 10.83 -1.28
C ARG A 12 -12.36 12.34 -1.00
N ALA A 13 -13.41 13.02 -1.47
CA ALA A 13 -13.59 14.46 -1.29
C ALA A 13 -14.09 14.83 0.13
N LEU A 14 -14.58 13.86 0.91
CA LEU A 14 -15.06 14.09 2.27
C LEU A 14 -13.91 14.28 3.28
N PRO A 15 -14.11 15.01 4.38
CA PRO A 15 -13.23 14.98 5.55
C PRO A 15 -13.12 13.58 6.16
N ALA A 16 -12.01 13.28 6.85
CA ALA A 16 -11.72 11.95 7.39
C ALA A 16 -12.84 11.39 8.29
N ASP A 17 -13.50 12.22 9.10
CA ASP A 17 -14.58 11.76 9.98
C ASP A 17 -15.80 11.28 9.19
N LEU A 18 -16.15 11.99 8.12
CA LEU A 18 -17.24 11.61 7.22
C LEU A 18 -16.86 10.43 6.30
N GLN A 19 -15.58 10.25 5.99
CA GLN A 19 -15.10 9.05 5.30
C GLN A 19 -15.30 7.80 6.15
N ARG A 20 -15.06 7.88 7.47
CA ARG A 20 -15.31 6.75 8.38
C ARG A 20 -16.80 6.42 8.46
N GLU A 21 -17.67 7.43 8.57
CA GLU A 21 -19.12 7.21 8.58
C GLU A 21 -19.62 6.59 7.26
N ALA A 22 -19.06 7.01 6.12
CA ALA A 22 -19.37 6.39 4.83
C ALA A 22 -18.91 4.92 4.77
N LEU A 23 -17.74 4.60 5.33
CA LEU A 23 -17.25 3.22 5.44
C LEU A 23 -18.16 2.37 6.35
N ASP A 24 -18.57 2.89 7.50
CA ASP A 24 -19.49 2.21 8.42
C ASP A 24 -20.83 1.86 7.73
N PHE A 25 -21.33 2.76 6.88
CA PHE A 25 -22.55 2.51 6.10
C PHE A 25 -22.36 1.41 5.05
N ILE A 26 -21.21 1.36 4.39
CA ILE A 26 -20.86 0.28 3.45
C ILE A 26 -20.80 -1.06 4.18
N GLU A 27 -20.11 -1.13 5.32
CA GLU A 27 -20.02 -2.35 6.15
C GLU A 27 -21.38 -2.79 6.69
N TYR A 28 -22.28 -1.84 6.98
CA TYR A 28 -23.66 -2.14 7.35
C TYR A 28 -24.41 -2.82 6.20
N LEU A 29 -24.29 -2.29 4.97
CA LEU A 29 -24.91 -2.89 3.78
C LEU A 29 -24.36 -4.29 3.52
N GLU A 30 -23.05 -4.47 3.65
CA GLU A 30 -22.39 -5.78 3.50
C GLU A 30 -22.99 -6.82 4.46
N ARG A 31 -23.06 -6.49 5.75
CA ARG A 31 -23.68 -7.36 6.77
C ARG A 31 -25.15 -7.62 6.50
N ARG A 32 -25.92 -6.58 6.13
CA ARG A 32 -27.36 -6.67 5.90
C ARG A 32 -27.70 -7.58 4.72
N TYR A 33 -26.90 -7.55 3.66
CA TYR A 33 -27.14 -8.31 2.44
C TYR A 33 -26.26 -9.57 2.31
N GLY A 34 -25.46 -9.89 3.33
CA GLY A 34 -24.57 -11.06 3.32
C GLY A 34 -23.48 -10.97 2.24
N VAL A 35 -23.08 -9.76 1.86
CA VAL A 35 -21.99 -9.52 0.92
C VAL A 35 -20.68 -9.61 1.71
N ALA A 36 -19.77 -10.48 1.29
CA ALA A 36 -18.45 -10.54 1.89
C ALA A 36 -17.70 -9.23 1.59
N PRO A 37 -17.04 -8.63 2.60
CA PRO A 37 -16.22 -7.44 2.37
C PRO A 37 -15.15 -7.76 1.33
N PRO A 38 -14.77 -6.79 0.49
CA PRO A 38 -13.66 -6.97 -0.42
C PRO A 38 -12.44 -7.37 0.42
N ALA A 39 -11.76 -8.45 0.01
CA ALA A 39 -10.52 -8.82 0.67
C ALA A 39 -9.58 -7.62 0.62
N THR A 40 -9.30 -7.00 1.76
CA THR A 40 -8.14 -6.13 1.88
C THR A 40 -6.97 -6.98 1.46
N ARG A 41 -6.42 -6.69 0.27
CA ARG A 41 -5.18 -7.31 -0.17
C ARG A 41 -4.16 -6.87 0.86
N ALA A 42 -3.89 -7.73 1.83
CA ALA A 42 -2.75 -7.58 2.71
C ALA A 42 -1.55 -7.31 1.79
N PRO A 43 -0.66 -6.36 2.12
CA PRO A 43 0.53 -6.14 1.34
C PRO A 43 1.25 -7.48 1.22
N ASP A 44 1.15 -8.05 0.03
CA ASP A 44 1.68 -9.37 -0.25
C ASP A 44 3.17 -9.18 -0.42
N THR A 45 3.90 -9.42 0.66
CA THR A 45 5.36 -9.32 0.69
C THR A 45 5.98 -10.14 -0.43
N ALA A 46 5.42 -11.31 -0.77
CA ALA A 46 5.92 -12.12 -1.86
C ALA A 46 5.70 -11.44 -3.23
N ALA A 47 4.53 -10.86 -3.47
CA ALA A 47 4.28 -10.10 -4.71
C ALA A 47 5.13 -8.81 -4.79
N PHE A 48 5.39 -8.14 -3.67
CA PHE A 48 6.29 -7.00 -3.61
C PHE A 48 7.73 -7.40 -3.95
N ILE A 49 8.24 -8.47 -3.32
CA ILE A 49 9.59 -9.00 -3.59
C ILE A 49 9.70 -9.45 -5.05
N ALA A 50 8.72 -10.16 -5.60
CA ALA A 50 8.73 -10.58 -7.00
C ALA A 50 8.79 -9.39 -7.97
N ARG A 51 8.13 -8.27 -7.66
CA ARG A 51 8.22 -7.04 -8.45
C ARG A 51 9.60 -6.39 -8.36
N LEU A 52 10.26 -6.49 -7.20
CA LEU A 52 11.55 -5.84 -6.94
C LEU A 52 12.75 -6.67 -7.43
N ALA A 53 12.66 -8.01 -7.37
CA ALA A 53 13.75 -8.93 -7.67
C ALA A 53 14.31 -8.81 -9.10
N GLY A 54 13.56 -8.22 -10.03
CA GLY A 54 14.02 -7.92 -11.39
C GLY A 54 14.30 -6.43 -11.66
N SER A 55 14.30 -5.59 -10.62
CA SER A 55 14.56 -4.14 -10.75
C SER A 55 15.97 -3.73 -10.31
N LEU A 56 16.73 -4.67 -9.72
CA LEU A 56 18.14 -4.49 -9.43
C LEU A 56 18.92 -4.64 -10.74
N SER A 57 19.83 -3.71 -11.00
CA SER A 57 20.72 -3.79 -12.17
C SER A 57 21.70 -4.95 -12.05
N ASP A 58 22.26 -5.39 -13.18
CA ASP A 58 23.37 -6.37 -13.20
C ASP A 58 24.62 -5.87 -12.42
N ASP A 59 24.72 -4.56 -12.19
CA ASP A 59 25.76 -3.94 -11.36
C ASP A 59 25.48 -4.01 -9.84
N PHE A 60 24.34 -4.59 -9.43
CA PHE A 60 24.04 -4.79 -8.02
C PHE A 60 24.81 -6.02 -7.51
N PRO A 61 25.69 -5.88 -6.52
CA PRO A 61 26.57 -6.97 -6.10
C PRO A 61 25.78 -8.11 -5.44
N ASP A 62 26.03 -9.33 -5.90
CA ASP A 62 25.48 -10.57 -5.33
C ASP A 62 26.30 -11.09 -4.12
N ASP A 63 27.45 -10.48 -3.87
CA ASP A 63 28.49 -10.94 -2.93
C ASP A 63 28.77 -9.94 -1.80
N ILE A 64 27.75 -9.19 -1.36
CA ILE A 64 27.86 -8.29 -0.21
C ILE A 64 28.23 -9.09 1.05
N ASP A 65 29.43 -8.87 1.56
CA ASP A 65 29.92 -9.30 2.86
C ASP A 65 30.26 -8.09 3.75
N ASP A 66 30.65 -8.36 5.01
CA ASP A 66 31.01 -7.31 5.98
C ASP A 66 32.20 -6.46 5.52
N VAL A 67 32.98 -6.91 4.54
CA VAL A 67 34.14 -6.19 3.99
C VAL A 67 33.69 -5.16 2.94
N GLY A 68 32.61 -5.46 2.19
CA GLY A 68 32.02 -4.57 1.20
C GLY A 68 31.09 -3.50 1.77
N LEU A 69 30.65 -3.65 3.03
CA LEU A 69 29.77 -2.68 3.69
C LEU A 69 30.57 -1.43 4.13
N GLY A 70 30.16 -0.26 3.62
CA GLY A 70 30.71 1.01 4.08
C GLY A 70 30.41 1.26 5.56
N PRO A 71 31.26 2.03 6.27
CA PRO A 71 31.00 2.37 7.66
C PRO A 71 29.70 3.18 7.79
N ASP A 72 28.93 2.92 8.86
CA ASP A 72 27.71 3.67 9.17
C ASP A 72 28.03 5.17 9.25
N ALA A 73 27.57 5.93 8.27
CA ALA A 73 27.66 7.38 8.27
C ALA A 73 26.44 7.97 8.99
N ALA A 74 26.65 9.01 9.78
CA ALA A 74 25.55 9.79 10.34
C ALA A 74 24.71 10.34 9.18
N ARG A 75 23.40 10.13 9.23
CA ARG A 75 22.47 10.64 8.22
C ARG A 75 22.60 12.16 8.16
N GLU A 76 22.82 12.70 6.96
CA GLU A 76 22.86 14.15 6.75
C GLU A 76 21.53 14.79 7.18
N THR A 77 21.62 15.92 7.86
CA THR A 77 20.46 16.77 8.14
C THR A 77 19.88 17.25 6.82
N LEU A 78 18.61 16.94 6.59
CA LEU A 78 17.84 17.52 5.49
C LEU A 78 17.71 19.02 5.76
N GLU A 79 18.30 19.84 4.87
CA GLU A 79 18.02 21.28 4.78
C GLU A 79 16.62 21.55 4.21
#